data_AF-A0A2V8T142-F1
#
_entry.id   AF-A0A2V8T142-F1
#
_cell.length_a   1.000
_cell.length_b   1.000
_cell.length_c   1.000
_cell.angle_alpha   90.00
_cell.angle_beta   90.00
_cell.angle_gamma   90.00
#
_symmetry.space_group_name_H-M   'P 1'
#
loop_
_entity.id
_entity.type
_entity.pdbx_description
1 polymer ?
#
loop_
_entity_poly.entity_id
_entity_poly.type
_entity_poly.pdbx_seq_one_letter_code
_entity_poly.pdbx_strand_id
1 'polypeptide(L)'
;IHRAAGPDLLNECRLLAGCKTGQAKLTRGYRLKARFIIHTVGPVWRGGDYGEPELLASCYRSCLALCEKHNIRSVAFPAISCGIYGYPVDHATRIAVSEVDSFLRDGGDIDFVEFVCFSQDIIDAYENALAGR
;
A
#
# COMPACT_ATOMS: atom_id res chain seq x y z
N ILE A 1 9.00 5.49 -8.54
CA ILE A 1 8.70 4.15 -9.12
C ILE A 1 8.84 4.15 -10.65
N HIS A 2 8.00 4.87 -11.42
CA HIS A 2 8.04 4.86 -12.90
C HIS A 2 9.42 5.06 -13.53
N ARG A 3 10.17 6.08 -13.10
CA ARG A 3 11.53 6.34 -13.60
C ARG A 3 12.46 5.14 -13.45
N ALA A 4 12.39 4.42 -12.33
CA ALA A 4 13.26 3.28 -12.03
C ALA A 4 12.81 2.00 -12.75
N ALA A 5 11.49 1.78 -12.90
CA ALA A 5 10.94 0.63 -13.62
C ALA A 5 11.15 0.72 -15.14
N GLY A 6 11.27 1.95 -15.69
CA GLY A 6 11.42 2.19 -17.12
C GLY A 6 10.08 2.43 -17.84
N PRO A 7 10.14 2.77 -19.14
CA PRO A 7 8.96 3.18 -19.92
C PRO A 7 7.92 2.06 -20.09
N ASP A 8 8.33 0.80 -20.04
CA ASP A 8 7.43 -0.34 -20.22
C ASP A 8 6.34 -0.42 -19.13
N LEU A 9 6.64 0.05 -17.92
CA LEU A 9 5.64 0.18 -16.87
C LEU A 9 4.49 1.09 -17.28
N LEU A 10 4.80 2.24 -17.89
CA LEU A 10 3.77 3.16 -18.35
C LEU A 10 2.92 2.54 -19.47
N ASN A 11 3.54 1.75 -20.35
CA ASN A 11 2.81 1.05 -21.42
C ASN A 11 1.82 0.03 -20.85
N GLU A 12 2.21 -0.76 -19.85
CA GLU A 12 1.27 -1.69 -19.19
C GLU A 12 0.19 -0.95 -18.40
N CYS A 13 0.53 0.13 -17.67
CA CYS A 13 -0.47 0.91 -16.94
C CYS A 13 -1.57 1.48 -17.85
N ARG A 14 -1.27 1.83 -19.10
CA ARG A 14 -2.28 2.30 -20.07
C ARG A 14 -3.32 1.24 -20.41
N LEU A 15 -2.96 -0.05 -20.31
CA LEU A 15 -3.87 -1.18 -20.54
C LEU A 15 -4.78 -1.46 -19.35
N LEU A 16 -4.46 -0.91 -18.17
CA LEU A 16 -5.21 -1.17 -16.94
C LEU A 16 -6.50 -0.36 -16.81
N ALA A 17 -6.79 0.61 -17.70
CA ALA A 17 -7.98 1.46 -17.63
C ALA A 17 -8.18 2.18 -16.27
N GLY A 18 -7.10 2.75 -15.72
CA GLY A 18 -7.12 3.49 -14.45
C GLY A 18 -7.30 2.59 -13.21
N CYS A 19 -7.49 3.18 -12.04
CA CYS A 19 -7.78 2.45 -10.79
C CYS A 19 -8.64 3.33 -9.89
N LYS A 20 -9.68 2.75 -9.27
CA LYS A 20 -10.55 3.50 -8.35
C LYS A 20 -9.89 3.62 -6.98
N THR A 21 -10.25 4.64 -6.21
CA THR A 21 -9.82 4.79 -4.82
C THR A 21 -10.18 3.54 -4.01
N GLY A 22 -9.27 3.09 -3.16
CA GLY A 22 -9.43 1.86 -2.38
C GLY A 22 -9.11 0.58 -3.16
N GLN A 23 -8.96 0.62 -4.49
CA GLN A 23 -8.67 -0.55 -5.31
C GLN A 23 -7.19 -0.61 -5.70
N ALA A 24 -6.73 -1.81 -6.03
CA ALA A 24 -5.38 -2.07 -6.47
C ALA A 24 -5.30 -2.85 -7.80
N LYS A 25 -4.22 -2.65 -8.56
CA LYS A 25 -3.92 -3.37 -9.82
C LYS A 25 -2.46 -3.80 -9.87
N LEU A 26 -2.20 -4.97 -10.43
CA LEU A 26 -0.86 -5.54 -10.55
C LEU A 26 -0.24 -5.24 -11.92
N THR A 27 1.06 -4.99 -11.94
CA THR A 27 1.90 -4.92 -13.14
C THR A 27 3.23 -5.63 -12.88
N ARG A 28 4.02 -5.86 -13.94
CA ARG A 28 5.41 -6.30 -13.77
C ARG A 28 6.29 -5.18 -13.20
N GLY A 29 7.35 -5.56 -12.50
CA GLY A 29 8.33 -4.59 -11.97
C GLY A 29 9.36 -4.09 -12.99
N TYR A 30 9.45 -4.73 -14.16
CA TYR A 30 10.37 -4.37 -15.25
C TYR A 30 11.83 -4.29 -14.80
N ARG A 31 12.42 -3.08 -14.81
CA ARG A 31 13.82 -2.87 -14.42
C ARG A 31 14.03 -2.87 -12.90
N LEU A 32 12.97 -2.93 -12.11
CA LEU A 32 13.09 -3.06 -10.65
C LEU A 32 13.53 -4.48 -10.28
N LYS A 33 14.21 -4.59 -9.12
CA LYS A 33 14.45 -5.89 -8.48
C LYS A 33 13.15 -6.56 -8.03
N ALA A 34 12.16 -5.77 -7.64
CA ALA A 34 10.83 -6.26 -7.32
C ALA A 34 10.19 -6.87 -8.58
N ARG A 35 9.66 -8.10 -8.46
CA ARG A 35 9.05 -8.82 -9.58
C ARG A 35 7.77 -8.14 -10.09
N PHE A 36 7.04 -7.50 -9.19
CA PHE A 36 5.77 -6.86 -9.46
C PHE A 36 5.69 -5.48 -8.81
N ILE A 37 4.76 -4.66 -9.32
CA ILE A 37 4.29 -3.44 -8.65
C ILE A 37 2.78 -3.56 -8.52
N ILE A 38 2.28 -3.38 -7.28
CA ILE A 38 0.87 -3.21 -7.01
C ILE A 38 0.57 -1.71 -6.93
N HIS A 39 -0.24 -1.21 -7.85
CA HIS A 39 -0.69 0.17 -7.90
C HIS A 39 -2.01 0.27 -7.17
N THR A 40 -2.07 1.06 -6.11
CA THR A 40 -3.31 1.35 -5.38
C THR A 40 -3.54 2.85 -5.29
N VAL A 41 -4.80 3.27 -5.26
CA VAL A 41 -5.17 4.69 -5.19
C VAL A 41 -5.73 4.98 -3.81
N GLY A 42 -4.91 5.62 -2.97
CA GLY A 42 -5.33 6.07 -1.65
C GLY A 42 -6.33 7.24 -1.70
N PRO A 43 -7.12 7.45 -0.64
CA PRO A 43 -8.02 8.60 -0.54
C PRO A 43 -7.24 9.91 -0.32
N VAL A 44 -7.81 11.02 -0.79
CA VAL A 44 -7.39 12.38 -0.41
C VAL A 44 -8.06 12.71 0.92
N TRP A 45 -7.29 13.17 1.90
CA TRP A 45 -7.81 13.54 3.21
C TRP A 45 -8.68 14.80 3.15
N ARG A 46 -9.88 14.72 3.73
CA ARG A 46 -10.86 15.82 3.81
C ARG A 46 -11.41 16.02 5.22
N GLY A 47 -10.72 15.48 6.24
CA GLY A 47 -11.12 15.59 7.64
C GLY A 47 -11.53 14.27 8.29
N GLY A 48 -11.66 13.18 7.51
CA GLY A 48 -11.90 11.83 8.04
C GLY A 48 -13.36 11.38 8.05
N ASP A 49 -14.29 12.29 7.76
CA ASP A 49 -15.74 12.06 7.81
C ASP A 49 -16.34 11.71 6.42
N TYR A 50 -15.52 11.53 5.39
CA TYR A 50 -15.94 11.22 4.02
C TYR A 50 -15.64 9.76 3.63
N GLY A 51 -15.38 8.90 4.62
CA GLY A 51 -15.05 7.49 4.41
C GLY A 51 -13.59 7.23 4.07
N GLU A 52 -12.70 8.20 4.25
CA GLU A 52 -11.26 8.04 4.00
C GLU A 52 -10.63 6.90 4.80
N PRO A 53 -10.98 6.66 6.08
CA PRO A 53 -10.44 5.53 6.83
C PRO A 53 -10.70 4.17 6.15
N GLU A 54 -11.94 3.94 5.72
CA GLU A 54 -12.33 2.71 5.05
C GLU A 54 -11.71 2.59 3.65
N LEU A 55 -11.62 3.70 2.91
CA LEU A 55 -10.95 3.71 1.60
C LEU A 55 -9.45 3.42 1.71
N LEU A 56 -8.78 3.93 2.75
CA LEU A 56 -7.38 3.62 3.00
C LEU A 56 -7.21 2.16 3.41
N ALA A 57 -8.06 1.64 4.30
CA ALA A 57 -8.06 0.24 4.70
C ALA A 57 -8.26 -0.69 3.48
N SER A 58 -9.21 -0.35 2.61
CA SER A 58 -9.46 -1.05 1.35
C SER A 58 -8.25 -1.08 0.41
N CYS A 59 -7.40 -0.04 0.42
CA CYS A 59 -6.15 -0.06 -0.35
C CYS A 59 -5.23 -1.20 0.09
N TYR A 60 -5.03 -1.36 1.40
CA TYR A 60 -4.19 -2.43 1.96
C TYR A 60 -4.79 -3.81 1.68
N ARG A 61 -6.09 -4.00 1.95
CA ARG A 61 -6.77 -5.28 1.66
C ARG A 61 -6.70 -5.65 0.18
N SER A 62 -6.94 -4.70 -0.72
CA SER A 62 -6.85 -4.94 -2.17
C SER A 62 -5.43 -5.33 -2.60
N CYS A 63 -4.39 -4.73 -2.00
CA CYS A 63 -3.01 -5.12 -2.27
C CYS A 63 -2.68 -6.51 -1.73
N LEU A 64 -3.07 -6.83 -0.50
CA LEU A 64 -2.83 -8.12 0.14
C LEU A 64 -3.55 -9.25 -0.61
N ALA A 65 -4.80 -9.04 -1.04
CA ALA A 65 -5.54 -9.98 -1.87
C ALA A 65 -4.85 -10.24 -3.23
N LEU A 66 -4.23 -9.22 -3.84
CA LEU A 66 -3.40 -9.41 -5.03
C LEU A 66 -2.12 -10.19 -4.72
N CYS A 67 -1.55 -10.04 -3.52
CA CYS A 67 -0.39 -10.83 -3.14
C CYS A 67 -0.75 -12.32 -3.07
N GLU A 68 -1.84 -12.68 -2.39
CA GLU A 68 -2.32 -14.08 -2.32
C GLU A 68 -2.63 -14.64 -3.70
N LYS A 69 -3.45 -13.91 -4.47
CA LYS A 69 -3.89 -14.35 -5.81
C LYS A 69 -2.71 -14.66 -6.73
N HIS A 70 -1.57 -13.99 -6.54
CA HIS A 70 -0.38 -14.12 -7.38
C HIS A 70 0.78 -14.83 -6.68
N ASN A 71 0.56 -15.44 -5.51
CA ASN A 71 1.56 -16.13 -4.70
C ASN A 71 2.80 -15.25 -4.42
N ILE A 72 2.58 -13.98 -4.08
CA ILE A 72 3.61 -13.02 -3.70
C ILE A 72 3.80 -13.10 -2.19
N ARG A 73 4.94 -13.67 -1.76
CA ARG A 73 5.23 -13.93 -0.35
C ARG A 73 5.98 -12.80 0.37
N SER A 74 6.34 -11.74 -0.34
CA SER A 74 7.00 -10.56 0.24
C SER A 74 6.50 -9.28 -0.40
N VAL A 75 6.13 -8.29 0.40
CA VAL A 75 5.59 -7.00 -0.08
C VAL A 75 6.09 -5.83 0.76
N ALA A 76 6.30 -4.69 0.10
CA ALA A 76 6.71 -3.45 0.74
C ALA A 76 5.67 -2.36 0.49
N PHE A 77 5.20 -1.70 1.54
CA PHE A 77 4.22 -0.62 1.49
C PHE A 77 4.86 0.73 1.85
N PRO A 78 4.68 1.78 1.04
CA PRO A 78 4.92 3.14 1.53
C PRO A 78 3.80 3.57 2.49
N ALA A 79 3.96 4.71 3.15
CA ALA A 79 2.85 5.37 3.86
C ALA A 79 1.81 5.92 2.86
N ILE A 80 0.84 5.09 2.46
CA ILE A 80 -0.18 5.42 1.47
C ILE A 80 -0.98 6.65 1.92
N SER A 81 -1.19 7.59 0.99
CA SER A 81 -1.88 8.87 1.20
C SER A 81 -1.21 9.92 2.10
N CYS A 82 -0.09 9.62 2.76
CA CYS A 82 0.60 10.55 3.66
C CYS A 82 1.44 11.64 2.96
N GLY A 83 1.53 11.60 1.62
CA GLY A 83 2.22 12.63 0.83
C GLY A 83 1.26 13.74 0.39
N ILE A 84 1.20 13.99 -0.92
CA ILE A 84 0.33 15.02 -1.52
C ILE A 84 -1.17 14.86 -1.23
N TYR A 85 -1.61 13.70 -0.75
CA TYR A 85 -3.00 13.43 -0.36
C TYR A 85 -3.32 13.82 1.09
N GLY A 86 -2.30 14.21 1.87
CA GLY A 86 -2.46 14.90 3.15
C GLY A 86 -3.04 14.06 4.29
N TYR A 87 -3.04 12.73 4.17
CA TYR A 87 -3.56 11.86 5.23
C TYR A 87 -2.68 11.96 6.48
N PRO A 88 -3.24 12.21 7.69
CA PRO A 88 -2.46 12.26 8.92
C PRO A 88 -1.67 10.97 9.14
N VAL A 89 -0.35 11.08 9.28
CA VAL A 89 0.57 9.94 9.34
C VAL A 89 0.15 8.95 10.44
N ASP A 90 -0.07 9.42 11.67
CA ASP A 90 -0.48 8.57 12.80
C ASP A 90 -1.77 7.78 12.54
N HIS A 91 -2.71 8.37 11.81
CA HIS A 91 -3.98 7.70 11.49
C HIS A 91 -3.76 6.65 10.40
N ALA A 92 -2.96 6.99 9.38
CA ALA A 92 -2.67 6.09 8.28
C ALA A 92 -1.82 4.89 8.69
N THR A 93 -0.80 5.06 9.54
CA THR A 93 0.06 3.97 10.01
C THR A 93 -0.71 2.98 10.88
N ARG A 94 -1.63 3.46 11.74
CA ARG A 94 -2.53 2.58 12.51
C ARG A 94 -3.40 1.71 11.61
N ILE A 95 -3.99 2.29 10.56
CA ILE A 95 -4.77 1.52 9.57
C ILE A 95 -3.87 0.51 8.85
N ALA A 96 -2.69 0.94 8.39
CA ALA A 96 -1.74 0.08 7.67
C ALA A 96 -1.34 -1.16 8.50
N VAL A 97 -0.96 -0.94 9.77
CA VAL A 97 -0.57 -2.02 10.68
C VAL A 97 -1.76 -2.92 11.01
N SER A 98 -2.94 -2.34 11.28
CA SER A 98 -4.16 -3.10 11.59
C SER A 98 -4.57 -4.03 10.44
N GLU A 99 -4.60 -3.54 9.20
CA GLU A 99 -4.99 -4.36 8.05
C GLU A 99 -3.99 -5.48 7.75
N VAL A 100 -2.68 -5.19 7.87
CA VAL A 100 -1.63 -6.21 7.71
C VAL A 100 -1.70 -7.25 8.83
N ASP A 101 -1.89 -6.81 10.08
CA ASP A 101 -2.01 -7.73 11.22
C ASP A 101 -3.22 -8.65 11.08
N SER A 102 -4.40 -8.09 10.79
CA SER A 102 -5.62 -8.89 10.58
C SER A 102 -5.40 -9.92 9.49
N PHE A 103 -4.88 -9.50 8.34
CA PHE A 103 -4.61 -10.40 7.23
C PHE A 103 -3.69 -11.56 7.59
N LEU A 104 -2.62 -11.31 8.35
CA LEU A 104 -1.69 -12.35 8.79
C LEU A 104 -2.32 -13.27 9.85
N ARG A 105 -3.13 -12.74 10.77
CA ARG A 105 -3.88 -13.53 11.77
C ARG A 105 -4.92 -14.44 11.12
N ASP A 106 -5.52 -13.98 10.03
CA ASP A 106 -6.53 -14.73 9.26
C ASP A 106 -5.91 -15.80 8.34
N GLY A 107 -4.59 -16.03 8.43
CA GLY A 107 -3.88 -17.09 7.71
C GLY A 107 -3.33 -16.69 6.34
N GLY A 108 -3.19 -15.39 6.07
CA GLY A 108 -2.62 -14.89 4.82
C GLY A 108 -1.19 -15.41 4.57
N ASP A 109 -0.92 -15.87 3.34
CA ASP A 109 0.36 -16.49 2.95
C ASP A 109 1.40 -15.45 2.48
N ILE A 110 1.86 -14.60 3.40
CA ILE A 110 2.96 -13.65 3.19
C ILE A 110 4.01 -13.84 4.29
N ASP A 111 5.26 -14.07 3.90
CA ASP A 111 6.38 -14.27 4.82
C ASP A 111 6.92 -12.96 5.39
N PHE A 112 6.87 -11.89 4.60
CA PHE A 112 7.52 -10.64 4.93
C PHE A 112 6.75 -9.41 4.42
N VAL A 113 6.41 -8.52 5.34
CA VAL A 113 5.82 -7.20 5.04
C VAL A 113 6.77 -6.12 5.56
N GLU A 114 7.14 -5.19 4.69
CA GLU A 114 7.98 -4.05 5.04
C GLU A 114 7.20 -2.73 4.90
N PHE A 115 7.20 -1.91 5.94
CA PHE A 115 6.71 -0.54 5.86
C PHE A 115 7.88 0.41 5.54
N VAL A 116 7.95 0.86 4.30
CA VAL A 116 9.06 1.69 3.78
C VAL A 116 8.79 3.14 4.09
N CYS A 117 9.50 3.65 5.08
CA CYS A 117 9.35 5.01 5.60
C CYS A 117 10.34 5.96 4.92
N PHE A 118 9.87 7.12 4.45
CA PHE A 118 10.74 8.11 3.77
C PHE A 118 11.39 9.11 4.74
N SER A 119 10.83 9.25 5.94
CA SER A 119 11.23 10.25 6.93
C SER A 119 11.07 9.72 8.35
N GLN A 120 11.74 10.36 9.30
CA GLN A 120 11.80 9.91 10.69
C GLN A 120 10.41 9.95 11.37
N ASP A 121 9.61 10.96 11.10
CA ASP A 121 8.24 11.06 11.62
C ASP A 121 7.35 9.88 11.20
N ILE A 122 7.54 9.36 9.98
CA ILE A 122 6.84 8.17 9.51
C ILE A 122 7.36 6.91 10.21
N ILE A 123 8.68 6.82 10.46
CA ILE A 123 9.27 5.72 11.24
C ILE A 123 8.66 5.69 12.64
N ASP A 124 8.70 6.82 13.35
CA ASP A 124 8.19 6.95 14.72
C ASP A 124 6.69 6.57 14.78
N ALA A 125 5.91 7.01 13.79
CA ALA A 125 4.48 6.69 13.71
C ALA A 125 4.20 5.19 13.45
N TYR A 126 5.05 4.51 12.67
CA TYR A 126 4.94 3.06 12.49
C TYR A 126 5.42 2.28 13.71
N GLU A 127 6.50 2.70 14.36
CA GLU A 127 6.98 2.08 15.60
C GLU A 127 5.90 2.15 16.70
N ASN A 128 5.28 3.32 16.86
CA ASN A 128 4.15 3.50 17.79
C ASN A 128 2.95 2.62 17.42
N ALA A 129 2.60 2.51 16.13
CA ALA A 129 1.50 1.68 15.69
C ALA A 129 1.78 0.17 15.88
N LEU A 130 3.02 -0.26 15.67
CA LEU A 130 3.46 -1.66 15.86
C LEU A 130 3.55 -2.05 17.34
N ALA A 131 3.95 -1.13 18.21
CA ALA A 131 4.01 -1.37 19.66
C ALA A 131 2.63 -1.63 20.29
N GLY A 132 1.54 -1.21 19.63
CA GLY A 132 0.16 -1.41 20.07
C GLY A 132 -0.55 -2.64 19.49
N ARG A 133 0.14 -3.50 18.74
CA ARG A 133 -0.41 -4.69 18.06
C ARG A 133 -0.71 -5.86 19.01
#